data_AF-A0A1E8VTX3-F1
#
_entry.id   AF-A0A1E8VTX3-F1
#
_cell.length_a   1.000
_cell.length_b   1.000
_cell.length_c   1.000
_cell.angle_alpha   90.00
_cell.angle_beta   90.00
_cell.angle_gamma   90.00
#
_symmetry.space_group_name_H-M   'P 1'
#
loop_
_entity.id
_entity.type
_entity.pdbx_description
1 polymer ?
#
loop_
_entity_poly.entity_id
_entity_poly.type
_entity_poly.pdbx_seq_one_letter_code
_entity_poly.pdbx_strand_id
1 'polypeptide(L)'
;MDTAYLFDLHAAIMLLFETHGLRLDMSRHDNKVEGLPFNLDYDVWHRKDAASNGMFDQRLVDFLTMCAHDYDKWVARGLGSSVNETNASGRKFGDVEYLSLEDRRAMHVYEAHGGGLRDEYVQDHINSLVGTVDYFKNVAEDRGERFERDVEVAYVAHDVSRLIRFKDGHAEEIGSIPFTFRFMTFYDLLEEAGGIDYVSEQTDLFDELVHHRISRLPDSYSLKQRYLKIISKKD
;
A
#
# COMPACT_ATOMS: atom_id res chain seq x y z
N MET A 1 -26.36 -8.02 -7.23
CA MET A 1 -24.89 -8.11 -7.10
C MET A 1 -24.66 -9.06 -5.94
N ASP A 2 -24.03 -10.20 -6.21
CA ASP A 2 -24.10 -11.39 -5.37
C ASP A 2 -23.25 -11.24 -4.10
N THR A 3 -23.78 -11.62 -2.94
CA THR A 3 -23.10 -11.61 -1.64
C THR A 3 -21.80 -12.43 -1.65
N ALA A 4 -21.61 -13.26 -2.68
CA ALA A 4 -20.35 -13.93 -3.00
C ALA A 4 -19.15 -12.97 -3.24
N TYR A 5 -19.36 -11.75 -3.75
CA TYR A 5 -18.27 -10.79 -4.07
C TYR A 5 -17.65 -10.15 -2.80
N LEU A 6 -18.48 -9.86 -1.79
CA LEU A 6 -18.06 -9.35 -0.48
C LEU A 6 -17.17 -10.35 0.29
N PHE A 7 -17.42 -11.65 0.09
CA PHE A 7 -16.58 -12.71 0.64
C PHE A 7 -15.22 -12.83 -0.07
N ASP A 8 -15.07 -12.36 -1.31
CA ASP A 8 -13.80 -12.45 -2.05
C ASP A 8 -12.81 -11.35 -1.61
N LEU A 9 -13.32 -10.16 -1.27
CA LEU A 9 -12.54 -9.08 -0.66
C LEU A 9 -12.14 -9.46 0.77
N HIS A 10 -13.08 -9.97 1.57
CA HIS A 10 -12.81 -10.45 2.92
C HIS A 10 -11.85 -11.65 2.91
N ALA A 11 -12.01 -12.63 2.02
CA ALA A 11 -11.11 -13.78 1.93
C ALA A 11 -9.72 -13.39 1.39
N ALA A 12 -9.61 -12.47 0.44
CA ALA A 12 -8.31 -11.99 -0.05
C ALA A 12 -7.57 -11.17 1.01
N ILE A 13 -8.30 -10.30 1.73
CA ILE A 13 -7.79 -9.53 2.87
C ILE A 13 -7.40 -10.46 4.03
N MET A 14 -8.24 -11.45 4.36
CA MET A 14 -7.96 -12.45 5.40
C MET A 14 -6.83 -13.40 5.03
N LEU A 15 -6.67 -13.79 3.75
CA LEU A 15 -5.53 -14.58 3.30
C LEU A 15 -4.23 -13.79 3.41
N LEU A 16 -4.24 -12.48 3.16
CA LEU A 16 -3.08 -11.60 3.39
C LEU A 16 -2.73 -11.56 4.88
N PHE A 17 -3.73 -11.43 5.76
CA PHE A 17 -3.49 -11.48 7.21
C PHE A 17 -2.97 -12.84 7.71
N GLU A 18 -3.54 -13.94 7.22
CA GLU A 18 -3.09 -15.31 7.55
C GLU A 18 -1.69 -15.62 7.00
N THR A 19 -1.36 -15.13 5.79
CA THR A 19 -0.07 -15.41 5.14
C THR A 19 1.08 -14.56 5.70
N HIS A 20 0.77 -13.42 6.33
CA HIS A 20 1.74 -12.51 6.95
C HIS A 20 1.80 -12.59 8.48
N GLY A 21 1.15 -13.59 9.09
CA GLY A 21 1.27 -13.86 10.52
C GLY A 21 0.51 -12.89 11.43
N LEU A 22 -0.40 -12.09 10.88
CA LEU A 22 -1.37 -11.32 11.65
C LEU A 22 -2.55 -12.24 11.99
N ARG A 23 -2.50 -12.85 13.17
CA ARG A 23 -3.71 -13.38 13.80
C ARG A 23 -4.61 -12.19 14.11
N LEU A 24 -5.64 -11.97 13.31
CA LEU A 24 -6.87 -11.39 13.83
C LEU A 24 -7.37 -12.33 14.92
N ASP A 25 -7.06 -11.99 16.16
CA ASP A 25 -7.51 -12.75 17.31
C ASP A 25 -9.03 -12.58 17.46
N MET A 26 -9.78 -13.48 16.81
CA MET A 26 -11.21 -13.62 17.01
C MET A 26 -11.56 -14.35 18.34
N SER A 27 -10.67 -14.41 19.33
CA SER A 27 -10.91 -15.07 20.63
C SER A 27 -11.99 -14.43 21.51
N ARG A 28 -12.77 -13.47 21.00
CA ARG A 28 -14.11 -13.21 21.53
C ARG A 28 -15.20 -14.06 20.88
N HIS A 29 -14.92 -15.31 20.55
CA HIS A 29 -15.94 -16.35 20.59
C HIS A 29 -15.34 -17.65 21.13
N ASP A 30 -15.65 -17.91 22.40
CA ASP A 30 -15.45 -19.20 23.05
C ASP A 30 -16.06 -20.31 22.18
N ASN A 31 -15.21 -21.15 21.57
CA ASN A 31 -15.38 -22.59 21.31
C ASN A 31 -14.43 -23.04 20.18
N LYS A 32 -13.25 -23.52 20.57
CA LYS A 32 -12.39 -24.28 19.65
C LYS A 32 -13.05 -25.63 19.33
N VAL A 33 -13.08 -25.99 18.05
CA VAL A 33 -13.24 -27.37 17.61
C VAL A 33 -11.92 -27.82 16.98
N GLU A 34 -11.32 -28.87 17.53
CA GLU A 34 -10.15 -29.54 16.93
C GLU A 34 -10.56 -30.29 15.65
N GLY A 35 -9.73 -30.18 14.62
CA GLY A 35 -9.79 -31.00 13.42
C GLY A 35 -10.24 -30.27 12.15
N LEU A 36 -9.33 -29.52 11.51
CA LEU A 36 -9.44 -29.22 10.08
C LEU A 36 -8.11 -29.43 9.35
N PRO A 37 -8.13 -29.97 8.11
CA PRO A 37 -7.00 -30.60 7.47
C PRO A 37 -6.30 -29.69 6.44
N PHE A 38 -5.67 -28.58 6.84
CA PHE A 38 -4.89 -27.80 5.86
C PHE A 38 -3.63 -27.22 6.50
N ASN A 39 -2.54 -27.99 6.45
CA ASN A 39 -1.20 -27.41 6.41
C ASN A 39 -1.00 -26.85 5.00
N LEU A 40 -1.38 -25.58 4.79
CA LEU A 40 -0.89 -24.83 3.64
C LEU A 40 0.55 -24.44 3.96
N ASP A 41 1.48 -25.12 3.27
CA ASP A 41 2.92 -24.89 3.37
C ASP A 41 3.25 -23.39 3.34
N TYR A 42 3.68 -22.91 4.51
CA TYR A 42 4.22 -21.59 4.80
C TYR A 42 5.45 -21.22 3.94
N ASP A 43 6.02 -22.19 3.20
CA ASP A 43 7.30 -22.08 2.49
C ASP A 43 7.23 -21.50 1.07
N VAL A 44 6.03 -21.24 0.51
CA VAL A 44 5.91 -20.84 -0.91
C VAL A 44 5.87 -19.32 -1.12
N TRP A 45 5.56 -18.53 -0.09
CA TRP A 45 5.27 -17.10 -0.24
C TRP A 45 6.51 -16.19 -0.27
N HIS A 46 7.61 -16.60 0.36
CA HIS A 46 8.71 -15.66 0.65
C HIS A 46 9.86 -15.59 -0.36
N ARG A 47 9.95 -16.46 -1.38
CA ARG A 47 11.19 -16.54 -2.17
C ARG A 47 11.11 -16.49 -3.69
N LYS A 48 9.96 -16.75 -4.33
CA LYS A 48 10.00 -16.97 -5.80
C LYS A 48 9.65 -15.78 -6.68
N ASP A 49 8.78 -14.86 -6.29
CA ASP A 49 8.34 -13.79 -7.20
C ASP A 49 8.17 -12.42 -6.49
N ALA A 50 9.24 -11.85 -5.92
CA ALA A 50 9.20 -10.54 -5.25
C ALA A 50 8.56 -9.42 -6.12
N ALA A 51 8.76 -9.47 -7.45
CA ALA A 51 8.17 -8.55 -8.41
C ALA A 51 6.65 -8.72 -8.60
N SER A 52 6.11 -9.92 -8.35
CA SER A 52 4.67 -10.20 -8.48
C SER A 52 3.90 -9.79 -7.23
N ASN A 53 4.52 -9.89 -6.06
CA ASN A 53 3.93 -9.46 -4.79
C ASN A 53 3.84 -7.93 -4.71
N GLY A 54 4.90 -7.21 -5.11
CA GLY A 54 4.91 -5.74 -5.08
C GLY A 54 3.79 -5.10 -5.91
N MET A 55 3.33 -5.75 -6.98
CA MET A 55 2.20 -5.26 -7.76
C MET A 55 0.89 -5.36 -7.02
N PHE A 56 0.65 -6.48 -6.34
CA PHE A 56 -0.54 -6.63 -5.50
C PHE A 56 -0.50 -5.66 -4.32
N ASP A 57 0.65 -5.54 -3.66
CA ASP A 57 0.87 -4.64 -2.53
C ASP A 57 0.56 -3.17 -2.92
N GLN A 58 1.06 -2.71 -4.07
CA GLN A 58 0.76 -1.36 -4.58
C GLN A 58 -0.72 -1.19 -4.96
N ARG A 59 -1.36 -2.22 -5.56
CA ARG A 59 -2.81 -2.16 -5.86
C ARG A 59 -3.63 -2.05 -4.57
N LEU A 60 -3.20 -2.72 -3.51
CA LEU A 60 -3.88 -2.68 -2.22
C LEU A 60 -3.70 -1.33 -1.52
N VAL A 61 -2.49 -0.75 -1.57
CA VAL A 61 -2.28 0.64 -1.10
C VAL A 61 -3.15 1.62 -1.87
N ASP A 62 -3.21 1.52 -3.21
CA ASP A 62 -4.09 2.37 -4.01
C ASP A 62 -5.53 2.25 -3.51
N PHE A 63 -6.07 1.03 -3.37
CA PHE A 63 -7.44 0.81 -2.91
C PHE A 63 -7.69 1.34 -1.49
N LEU A 64 -6.84 1.01 -0.52
CA LEU A 64 -7.06 1.39 0.87
C LEU A 64 -6.89 2.89 1.11
N THR A 65 -5.91 3.52 0.44
CA THR A 65 -5.74 4.98 0.53
C THR A 65 -6.88 5.73 -0.14
N MET A 66 -7.44 5.17 -1.21
CA MET A 66 -8.66 5.66 -1.86
C MET A 66 -9.87 5.58 -0.91
N CYS A 67 -9.97 4.54 -0.08
CA CYS A 67 -10.97 4.46 0.97
C CYS A 67 -10.73 5.47 2.12
N ALA A 68 -9.47 5.79 2.43
CA ALA A 68 -9.07 6.64 3.55
C ALA A 68 -9.14 8.15 3.25
N HIS A 69 -9.08 8.55 1.98
CA HIS A 69 -9.03 9.96 1.56
C HIS A 69 -10.31 10.42 0.86
N ASP A 70 -10.78 11.61 1.23
CA ASP A 70 -11.91 12.28 0.59
C ASP A 70 -11.47 12.98 -0.71
N TYR A 71 -11.96 12.52 -1.87
CA TYR A 71 -11.59 13.08 -3.18
C TYR A 71 -11.95 14.54 -3.38
N ASP A 72 -12.93 15.06 -2.64
CA ASP A 72 -13.28 16.47 -2.72
C ASP A 72 -12.21 17.34 -2.06
N LYS A 73 -11.34 16.75 -1.23
CA LYS A 73 -10.28 17.42 -0.46
C LYS A 73 -8.88 17.07 -0.91
N TRP A 74 -8.69 15.97 -1.63
CA TRP A 74 -7.38 15.47 -1.99
C TRP A 74 -7.27 15.18 -3.48
N VAL A 75 -6.17 15.62 -4.09
CA VAL A 75 -5.80 15.22 -5.45
C VAL A 75 -4.73 14.15 -5.38
N ALA A 76 -5.06 12.98 -5.92
CA ALA A 76 -4.16 11.85 -5.99
C ALA A 76 -3.29 11.88 -7.26
N ARG A 77 -2.05 11.42 -7.13
CA ARG A 77 -1.12 11.13 -8.23
C ARG A 77 -0.41 9.81 -7.94
N GLY A 78 -0.19 9.00 -8.97
CA GLY A 78 0.46 7.69 -8.84
C GLY A 78 -0.51 6.51 -8.69
N LEU A 79 -1.81 6.76 -8.52
CA LEU A 79 -2.84 5.71 -8.61
C LEU A 79 -2.73 4.99 -9.95
N GLY A 80 -2.67 3.66 -9.92
CA GLY A 80 -2.55 2.88 -11.15
C GLY A 80 -1.15 2.85 -11.75
N SER A 81 -0.15 3.53 -11.16
CA SER A 81 1.22 3.55 -11.68
C SER A 81 1.79 2.13 -11.81
N SER A 82 2.70 1.96 -12.76
CA SER A 82 3.44 0.70 -12.89
C SER A 82 4.35 0.51 -11.68
N VAL A 83 4.39 -0.70 -11.11
CA VAL A 83 5.41 -1.06 -10.10
C VAL A 83 6.86 -0.94 -10.59
N ASN A 84 7.05 -0.91 -11.92
CA ASN A 84 8.37 -0.73 -12.51
C ASN A 84 8.72 0.76 -12.72
N GLU A 85 7.79 1.68 -12.49
CA GLU A 85 8.05 3.12 -12.52
C GLU A 85 8.76 3.50 -11.22
N THR A 86 10.02 3.95 -11.32
CA THR A 86 10.73 4.44 -10.13
C THR A 86 10.20 5.82 -9.74
N ASN A 87 10.11 6.10 -8.44
CA ASN A 87 9.71 7.41 -7.92
C ASN A 87 10.52 8.56 -8.53
N ALA A 88 11.83 8.36 -8.73
CA ALA A 88 12.69 9.32 -9.42
C ALA A 88 12.26 9.58 -10.87
N SER A 89 11.93 8.53 -11.65
CA SER A 89 11.48 8.67 -13.04
C SER A 89 10.09 9.32 -13.14
N GLY A 90 9.19 8.93 -12.24
CA GLY A 90 7.85 9.47 -12.14
C GLY A 90 7.80 10.86 -11.50
N ARG A 91 8.92 11.33 -10.92
CA ARG A 91 9.02 12.56 -10.11
C ARG A 91 7.99 12.58 -8.97
N LYS A 92 7.85 11.45 -8.28
CA LYS A 92 6.96 11.25 -7.14
C LYS A 92 7.78 11.11 -5.86
N PHE A 93 7.15 11.39 -4.72
CA PHE A 93 7.77 11.13 -3.41
C PHE A 93 7.51 9.71 -2.89
N GLY A 94 6.61 8.98 -3.56
CA GLY A 94 6.27 7.59 -3.26
C GLY A 94 5.42 6.97 -4.39
N ASP A 95 4.91 5.76 -4.14
CA ASP A 95 4.03 5.05 -5.07
C ASP A 95 2.76 5.84 -5.41
N VAL A 96 2.06 6.32 -4.38
CA VAL A 96 0.89 7.19 -4.50
C VAL A 96 1.01 8.38 -3.57
N GLU A 97 0.64 9.57 -4.04
CA GLU A 97 0.72 10.82 -3.29
C GLU A 97 -0.59 11.60 -3.41
N TYR A 98 -1.03 12.16 -2.29
CA TYR A 98 -2.25 12.94 -2.14
C TYR A 98 -1.88 14.35 -1.71
N LEU A 99 -2.23 15.34 -2.53
CA LEU A 99 -2.05 16.76 -2.21
C LEU A 99 -3.37 17.33 -1.71
N SER A 100 -3.34 17.98 -0.54
CA SER A 100 -4.50 18.69 0.00
C SER A 100 -4.92 19.82 -0.92
N LEU A 101 -6.20 19.87 -1.26
CA LEU A 101 -6.80 20.96 -2.03
C LEU A 101 -7.10 22.18 -1.16
N GLU A 102 -7.22 22.00 0.17
CA GLU A 102 -7.54 23.07 1.11
C GLU A 102 -6.37 24.03 1.28
N ASP A 103 -5.17 23.51 1.55
CA ASP A 103 -3.98 24.32 1.80
C ASP A 103 -2.92 24.25 0.70
N ARG A 104 -3.02 23.28 -0.22
CA ARG A 104 -2.04 23.01 -1.30
C ARG A 104 -0.60 22.85 -0.81
N ARG A 105 -0.43 22.48 0.45
CA ARG A 105 0.86 22.37 1.14
C ARG A 105 1.02 20.99 1.76
N ALA A 106 0.00 20.48 2.45
CA ALA A 106 0.02 19.16 3.05
C ALA A 106 -0.01 18.08 1.97
N MET A 107 0.90 17.11 2.07
CA MET A 107 1.01 15.99 1.15
C MET A 107 1.14 14.69 1.92
N HIS A 108 0.25 13.73 1.64
CA HIS A 108 0.31 12.38 2.19
C HIS A 108 0.75 11.43 1.09
N VAL A 109 1.88 10.78 1.31
CA VAL A 109 2.56 9.91 0.35
C VAL A 109 2.57 8.51 0.94
N TYR A 110 2.35 7.50 0.11
CA TYR A 110 2.39 6.10 0.51
C TYR A 110 3.39 5.35 -0.36
N GLU A 111 4.22 4.53 0.28
CA GLU A 111 5.21 3.66 -0.36
C GLU A 111 4.91 2.21 0.05
N ALA A 112 4.50 1.39 -0.92
CA ALA A 112 4.16 -0.01 -0.68
C ALA A 112 5.42 -0.86 -0.67
N HIS A 113 5.59 -1.67 0.37
CA HIS A 113 6.74 -2.55 0.50
C HIS A 113 6.35 -4.01 0.67
N GLY A 114 6.85 -4.85 -0.23
CA GLY A 114 6.63 -6.29 -0.19
C GLY A 114 7.42 -6.96 0.94
N GLY A 115 6.70 -7.43 1.95
CA GLY A 115 7.24 -8.24 3.05
C GLY A 115 7.71 -7.40 4.24
N GLY A 116 8.83 -7.81 4.84
CA GLY A 116 9.39 -7.12 6.01
C GLY A 116 10.20 -5.89 5.61
N LEU A 117 9.78 -4.72 6.10
CA LEU A 117 10.43 -3.44 5.89
C LEU A 117 11.76 -3.37 6.65
N ARG A 118 12.78 -2.77 6.04
CA ARG A 118 14.12 -2.69 6.62
C ARG A 118 14.66 -1.28 6.57
N ASP A 119 15.52 -0.95 7.54
CA ASP A 119 16.13 0.37 7.64
C ASP A 119 16.91 0.76 6.36
N GLU A 120 17.55 -0.20 5.69
CA GLU A 120 18.32 0.09 4.47
C GLU A 120 17.42 0.60 3.34
N TYR A 121 16.26 -0.04 3.13
CA TYR A 121 15.31 0.37 2.10
C TYR A 121 14.74 1.77 2.39
N VAL A 122 14.35 2.03 3.64
CA VAL A 122 13.83 3.33 4.07
C VAL A 122 14.89 4.42 3.86
N GLN A 123 16.13 4.17 4.27
CA GLN A 123 17.21 5.15 4.12
C GLN A 123 17.54 5.42 2.65
N ASP A 124 17.58 4.38 1.81
CA ASP A 124 17.83 4.52 0.38
C ASP A 124 16.73 5.34 -0.30
N HIS A 125 15.47 5.11 0.07
CA HIS A 125 14.36 5.92 -0.44
C HIS A 125 14.46 7.38 0.01
N ILE A 126 14.69 7.64 1.30
CA ILE A 126 14.90 9.00 1.84
C ILE A 126 16.01 9.73 1.07
N ASN A 127 17.15 9.07 0.83
CA ASN A 127 18.26 9.65 0.08
C ASN A 127 17.86 10.02 -1.35
N SER A 128 16.97 9.24 -1.97
CA SER A 128 16.47 9.52 -3.32
C SER A 128 15.54 10.73 -3.40
N LEU A 129 14.85 11.09 -2.30
CA LEU A 129 13.90 12.20 -2.27
C LEU A 129 14.58 13.56 -2.51
N VAL A 130 15.89 13.69 -2.20
CA VAL A 130 16.68 14.90 -2.46
C VAL A 130 16.54 15.34 -3.92
N GLY A 131 16.67 14.40 -4.86
CA GLY A 131 16.56 14.70 -6.29
C GLY A 131 15.16 15.15 -6.70
N THR A 132 14.12 14.58 -6.09
CA THR A 132 12.72 14.97 -6.35
C THR A 132 12.43 16.37 -5.78
N VAL A 133 12.91 16.68 -4.57
CA VAL A 133 12.78 18.02 -3.98
C VAL A 133 13.49 19.07 -4.84
N ASP A 134 14.74 18.81 -5.23
CA ASP A 134 15.52 19.74 -6.06
C ASP A 134 14.83 20.01 -7.40
N TYR A 135 14.28 18.97 -8.03
CA TYR A 135 13.50 19.12 -9.25
C TYR A 135 12.32 20.09 -9.06
N PHE A 136 11.50 19.91 -8.02
CA PHE A 136 10.32 20.75 -7.81
C PHE A 136 10.66 22.16 -7.36
N LYS A 137 11.74 22.35 -6.60
CA LYS A 137 12.27 23.68 -6.25
C LYS A 137 12.67 24.46 -7.50
N ASN A 138 13.41 23.83 -8.41
CA ASN A 138 13.80 24.47 -9.68
C ASN A 138 12.57 24.85 -10.52
N VAL A 139 11.57 23.96 -10.61
CA VAL A 139 10.32 24.25 -11.33
C VAL A 139 9.55 25.43 -10.73
N ALA A 140 9.53 25.56 -9.40
CA ALA A 140 8.90 26.69 -8.73
C ALA A 140 9.70 27.98 -8.95
N GLU A 141 11.03 27.91 -8.86
CA GLU A 141 11.94 29.04 -9.09
C GLU A 141 11.80 29.59 -10.52
N ASP A 142 11.72 28.72 -11.53
CA ASP A 142 11.47 29.09 -12.93
C ASP A 142 10.15 29.87 -13.13
N ARG A 143 9.20 29.71 -12.20
CA ARG A 143 7.91 30.42 -12.18
C ARG A 143 7.91 31.66 -11.27
N GLY A 144 9.02 31.94 -10.59
CA GLY A 144 9.11 32.98 -9.57
C GLY A 144 8.34 32.65 -8.28
N GLU A 145 8.08 31.36 -8.03
CA GLU A 145 7.36 30.85 -6.88
C GLU A 145 8.32 30.16 -5.89
N ARG A 146 7.90 30.01 -4.64
CA ARG A 146 8.60 29.17 -3.67
C ARG A 146 7.93 27.80 -3.61
N PHE A 147 8.73 26.74 -3.68
CA PHE A 147 8.23 25.40 -3.37
C PHE A 147 8.12 25.26 -1.85
N GLU A 148 6.88 25.20 -1.35
CA GLU A 148 6.57 24.99 0.06
C GLU A 148 5.63 23.80 0.19
N ARG A 149 6.04 22.77 0.94
CA ARG A 149 5.27 21.55 1.20
C ARG A 149 5.52 21.08 2.62
N ASP A 150 4.55 20.39 3.19
CA ASP A 150 4.75 19.54 4.36
C ASP A 150 4.42 18.11 3.93
N VAL A 151 5.44 17.24 3.88
CA VAL A 151 5.31 15.91 3.28
C VAL A 151 5.32 14.85 4.37
N GLU A 152 4.27 14.06 4.45
CA GLU A 152 4.24 12.82 5.23
C GLU A 152 4.37 11.63 4.29
N VAL A 153 5.34 10.75 4.56
CA VAL A 153 5.54 9.50 3.82
C VAL A 153 5.22 8.32 4.74
N ALA A 154 4.17 7.58 4.39
CA ALA A 154 3.74 6.35 5.00
C ALA A 154 4.32 5.14 4.26
N TYR A 155 5.21 4.40 4.91
CA TYR A 155 5.61 3.08 4.41
C TYR A 155 4.60 2.04 4.88
N VAL A 156 4.04 1.30 3.93
CA VAL A 156 3.03 0.27 4.17
C VAL A 156 3.65 -1.09 3.84
N ALA A 157 3.82 -1.93 4.84
CA ALA A 157 4.48 -3.23 4.69
C ALA A 157 3.68 -4.35 5.36
N HIS A 158 4.10 -5.59 5.16
CA HIS A 158 3.50 -6.73 5.89
C HIS A 158 4.07 -6.89 7.29
N ASP A 159 5.31 -6.44 7.49
CA ASP A 159 5.99 -6.50 8.78
C ASP A 159 6.94 -5.29 8.92
N VAL A 160 6.75 -4.51 9.97
CA VAL A 160 7.60 -3.35 10.31
C VAL A 160 8.48 -3.60 11.54
N SER A 161 8.35 -4.77 12.19
CA SER A 161 9.07 -5.11 13.43
C SER A 161 10.59 -5.21 13.26
N ARG A 162 11.05 -5.27 12.01
CA ARG A 162 12.46 -5.36 11.63
C ARG A 162 13.16 -4.02 11.54
N LEU A 163 12.41 -2.92 11.62
CA LEU A 163 12.99 -1.58 11.74
C LEU A 163 13.68 -1.44 13.09
N ILE A 164 14.89 -0.90 13.10
CA ILE A 164 15.65 -0.64 14.32
C ILE A 164 15.83 0.87 14.47
N ARG A 165 16.35 1.51 13.42
CA ARG A 165 16.59 2.95 13.38
C ARG A 165 15.29 3.76 13.28
N PHE A 166 14.34 3.26 12.51
CA PHE A 166 13.11 4.00 12.17
C PHE A 166 11.86 3.52 12.93
N LYS A 167 12.03 2.62 13.91
CA LYS A 167 10.92 1.93 14.58
C LYS A 167 9.87 2.86 15.23
N ASP A 168 10.29 4.06 15.65
CA ASP A 168 9.44 5.03 16.36
C ASP A 168 9.00 6.19 15.44
N GLY A 169 9.13 6.02 14.12
CA GLY A 169 8.98 7.11 13.16
C GLY A 169 10.29 7.88 12.94
N HIS A 170 10.27 8.81 11.98
CA HIS A 170 11.41 9.68 11.69
C HIS A 170 10.96 11.00 11.09
N ALA A 171 11.71 12.06 11.31
CA ALA A 171 11.46 13.35 10.69
C ALA A 171 12.78 14.03 10.35
N GLU A 172 12.85 14.64 9.17
CA GLU A 172 13.99 15.44 8.75
C GLU A 172 13.57 16.50 7.74
N GLU A 173 14.45 17.46 7.48
CA GLU A 173 14.28 18.42 6.40
C GLU A 173 15.10 18.00 5.18
N ILE A 174 14.44 17.90 4.03
CA ILE A 174 15.08 17.64 2.75
C ILE A 174 14.96 18.90 1.91
N GLY A 175 16.08 19.59 1.63
CA GLY A 175 16.06 20.82 0.85
C GLY A 175 15.22 21.96 1.46
N SER A 176 15.15 22.03 2.80
CA SER A 176 14.28 22.94 3.58
C SER A 176 12.78 22.66 3.48
N ILE A 177 12.41 21.46 3.05
CA ILE A 177 11.04 20.95 3.07
C ILE A 177 10.94 19.95 4.23
N PRO A 178 10.01 20.13 5.17
CA PRO A 178 9.81 19.17 6.25
C PRO A 178 9.21 17.86 5.74
N PHE A 179 9.84 16.75 6.13
CA PHE A 179 9.36 15.39 5.91
C PHE A 179 9.13 14.68 7.25
N THR A 180 7.99 13.99 7.34
CA THR A 180 7.69 13.04 8.41
C THR A 180 7.53 11.65 7.79
N PHE A 181 8.15 10.65 8.38
CA PHE A 181 8.12 9.27 7.93
C PHE A 181 7.43 8.42 9.00
N ARG A 182 6.33 7.78 8.60
CA ARG A 182 5.57 6.84 9.43
C ARG A 182 5.60 5.44 8.82
N PHE A 183 5.52 4.44 9.68
CA PHE A 183 5.69 3.04 9.31
C PHE A 183 4.50 2.26 9.85
N MET A 184 3.80 1.56 8.97
CA MET A 184 2.59 0.84 9.33
C MET A 184 2.46 -0.46 8.54
N THR A 185 1.61 -1.33 9.04
CA THR A 185 1.22 -2.53 8.33
C THR A 185 0.05 -2.29 7.39
N PHE A 186 -0.20 -3.21 6.45
CA PHE A 186 -1.45 -3.22 5.69
C PHE A 186 -2.69 -3.30 6.58
N TYR A 187 -2.57 -3.91 7.77
CA TYR A 187 -3.65 -3.94 8.76
C TYR A 187 -3.95 -2.54 9.29
N ASP A 188 -2.91 -1.82 9.70
CA ASP A 188 -3.05 -0.46 10.21
C ASP A 188 -3.67 0.46 9.15
N LEU A 189 -3.26 0.32 7.89
CA LEU A 189 -3.86 1.08 6.78
C LEU A 189 -5.33 0.70 6.53
N LEU A 190 -5.71 -0.58 6.68
CA LEU A 190 -7.11 -1.01 6.61
C LEU A 190 -7.95 -0.34 7.70
N GLU A 191 -7.43 -0.26 8.92
CA GLU A 191 -8.10 0.42 10.02
C GLU A 191 -8.19 1.94 9.78
N GLU A 192 -7.13 2.58 9.26
CA GLU A 192 -7.16 3.99 8.82
C GLU A 192 -8.18 4.23 7.71
N ALA A 193 -8.39 3.24 6.84
CA ALA A 193 -9.37 3.28 5.76
C ALA A 193 -10.83 3.08 6.23
N GLY A 194 -11.08 2.93 7.54
CA GLY A 194 -12.42 2.75 8.10
C GLY A 194 -12.74 1.31 8.54
N GLY A 195 -11.75 0.41 8.50
CA GLY A 195 -11.89 -0.98 8.93
C GLY A 195 -12.54 -1.89 7.88
N ILE A 196 -12.50 -3.20 8.15
CA ILE A 196 -12.94 -4.23 7.19
C ILE A 196 -14.40 -4.09 6.76
N ASP A 197 -15.30 -3.68 7.66
CA ASP A 197 -16.72 -3.57 7.34
C ASP A 197 -16.93 -2.49 6.27
N TYR A 198 -16.41 -1.28 6.50
CA TYR A 198 -16.51 -0.19 5.53
C TYR A 198 -15.80 -0.50 4.22
N VAL A 199 -14.55 -1.00 4.29
CA VAL A 199 -13.75 -1.30 3.11
C VAL A 199 -14.39 -2.42 2.27
N SER A 200 -15.04 -3.40 2.92
CA SER A 200 -15.73 -4.47 2.20
C SER A 200 -16.87 -3.94 1.31
N GLU A 201 -17.52 -2.85 1.72
CA GLU A 201 -18.61 -2.22 0.97
C GLU A 201 -18.09 -1.43 -0.26
N GLN A 202 -16.80 -1.11 -0.33
CA GLN A 202 -16.16 -0.35 -1.42
C GLN A 202 -15.87 -1.21 -2.66
N THR A 203 -16.86 -1.97 -3.08
CA THR A 203 -16.76 -2.98 -4.16
C THR A 203 -16.37 -2.38 -5.52
N ASP A 204 -16.94 -1.24 -5.89
CA ASP A 204 -16.63 -0.57 -7.16
C ASP A 204 -15.17 -0.09 -7.21
N LEU A 205 -14.66 0.47 -6.11
CA LEU A 205 -13.26 0.90 -5.98
C LEU A 205 -12.31 -0.29 -6.04
N PHE A 206 -12.63 -1.39 -5.37
CA PHE A 206 -11.84 -2.60 -5.44
C PHE A 206 -11.80 -3.17 -6.86
N ASP A 207 -12.94 -3.18 -7.56
CA ASP A 207 -13.04 -3.67 -8.92
C ASP A 207 -12.13 -2.86 -9.86
N GLU A 208 -12.19 -1.54 -9.76
CA GLU A 208 -11.40 -0.62 -10.59
C GLU A 208 -9.89 -0.71 -10.31
N LEU A 209 -9.50 -0.65 -9.04
CA LEU A 209 -8.11 -0.44 -8.63
C LEU A 209 -7.34 -1.74 -8.47
N VAL A 210 -8.04 -2.85 -8.17
CA VAL A 210 -7.42 -4.15 -7.91
C VAL A 210 -7.84 -5.17 -8.97
N HIS A 211 -9.12 -5.51 -9.05
CA HIS A 211 -9.61 -6.62 -9.88
C HIS A 211 -9.27 -6.43 -11.35
N HIS A 212 -9.74 -5.33 -11.95
CA HIS A 212 -9.50 -5.03 -13.36
C HIS A 212 -8.01 -4.93 -13.69
N ARG A 213 -7.19 -4.38 -12.78
CA ARG A 213 -5.75 -4.22 -13.02
C ARG A 213 -5.05 -5.57 -13.05
N ILE A 214 -5.33 -6.45 -12.10
CA ILE A 214 -4.74 -7.79 -12.05
C ILE A 214 -5.28 -8.67 -13.19
N SER A 215 -6.58 -8.62 -13.46
CA SER A 215 -7.23 -9.40 -14.52
C SER A 215 -6.75 -9.04 -15.93
N ARG A 216 -6.22 -7.82 -16.14
CA ARG A 216 -5.65 -7.39 -17.43
C ARG A 216 -4.18 -7.79 -17.64
N LEU A 217 -3.52 -8.35 -16.63
CA LEU A 217 -2.17 -8.87 -16.81
C LEU A 217 -2.16 -10.02 -17.82
N PRO A 218 -1.01 -10.31 -18.48
CA PRO A 218 -0.88 -11.49 -19.32
C PRO A 218 -1.18 -12.77 -18.52
N ASP A 219 -1.83 -13.77 -19.14
CA ASP A 219 -2.18 -15.03 -18.46
C ASP A 219 -0.96 -15.83 -17.96
N SER A 220 0.23 -15.52 -18.48
CA SER A 220 1.51 -16.06 -18.02
C SER A 220 1.99 -15.48 -16.70
N TYR A 221 1.43 -14.36 -16.22
CA TYR A 221 1.81 -13.76 -14.94
C TYR A 221 1.33 -14.64 -13.78
N SER A 222 2.27 -15.02 -12.91
CA SER A 222 1.96 -15.85 -11.73
C SER A 222 0.98 -15.18 -10.78
N LEU A 223 1.03 -13.85 -10.65
CA LEU A 223 0.06 -13.08 -9.86
C LEU A 223 -1.37 -13.30 -10.38
N LYS A 224 -1.61 -13.07 -11.68
CA LYS A 224 -2.94 -13.24 -12.27
C LYS A 224 -3.44 -14.66 -12.12
N GLN A 225 -2.61 -15.66 -12.42
CA GLN A 225 -2.99 -17.06 -12.26
C GLN A 225 -3.38 -17.41 -10.82
N ARG A 226 -2.67 -16.88 -9.83
CA ARG A 226 -3.01 -17.07 -8.40
C ARG A 226 -4.28 -16.32 -8.02
N TYR A 227 -4.40 -15.07 -8.42
CA TYR A 227 -5.60 -14.26 -8.18
C TYR A 227 -6.84 -14.95 -8.75
N LEU A 228 -6.78 -15.39 -10.02
CA LEU A 228 -7.85 -16.17 -10.66
C LEU A 228 -8.15 -17.46 -9.90
N LYS A 229 -7.15 -18.19 -9.41
CA LYS A 229 -7.37 -19.41 -8.59
C LYS A 229 -8.05 -19.12 -7.25
N ILE A 230 -7.78 -17.97 -6.64
CA ILE A 230 -8.40 -17.56 -5.37
C ILE A 230 -9.88 -17.28 -5.62
N ILE A 231 -10.19 -16.51 -6.66
CA ILE A 231 -11.58 -16.17 -6.99
C ILE A 231 -12.34 -17.34 -7.65
N SER A 232 -11.65 -18.31 -8.27
CA SER A 232 -12.29 -19.45 -8.96
C SER A 232 -12.46 -20.71 -8.10
N LYS A 233 -11.92 -20.78 -6.88
CA LYS A 233 -12.01 -21.96 -5.99
C LYS A 233 -13.40 -22.13 -5.33
N LYS A 234 -14.44 -21.61 -5.98
CA LYS A 234 -15.75 -21.33 -5.37
C LYS A 234 -16.91 -21.98 -6.11
N ASP A 235 -16.63 -23.03 -6.91
CA ASP A 235 -17.64 -23.96 -7.42
C ASP A 235 -17.65 -25.26 -6.58
#